data_AF-A0A1G8QIE5-F1
#
_entry.id   AF-A0A1G8QIE5-F1
#
_cell.length_a   1.000
_cell.length_b   1.000
_cell.length_c   1.000
_cell.angle_alpha   90.00
_cell.angle_beta   90.00
_cell.angle_gamma   90.00
#
_symmetry.space_group_name_H-M   'P 1'
#
loop_
_entity.id
_entity.type
_entity.pdbx_description
1 polymer ?
#
loop_
_entity_poly.entity_id
_entity_poly.type
_entity_poly.pdbx_seq_one_letter_code
_entity_poly.pdbx_strand_id
1 'polypeptide(L)'
;MKRVLILALLVASCGANPPPPVRSTATPTLPATATLETAGSCPSPPRRVNQFPPREAASGWELVWSAPGGGLNAGTAADGFLWAMHIPAAEGSKIALMRWDGRTWTELPAMPGDSALWPYSVADARHVWVFAQPARFWDGTAWRQQPPPLDQAGGSVRATRGRWAVNGTTSAYWNGTAWQLAPLPVRSGGRMSGTDQAPWLLGGFFAEGENEPVAELARWTGTAWQPVRLPAMPLPRDAKPVPSDKGRLLLGGVVPMGDGEFWVLGDYRWDEYPPDGDEPVSRPRPVALRHTNGGWTCMWGPAAGENQGFSDAEPDGAGGLWTILHTKHVFDGKGEVWHLAEGRWTREFLPVAGGLPYEISDLAVLGTTVYALGVIRDPRGAQFSALWRLSR
;
A
#
# COMPACT_ATOMS: atom_id res chain seq x y z
N MET A 1 33.80 -15.05 -69.04
CA MET A 1 32.46 -15.67 -69.12
C MET A 1 32.27 -16.61 -67.93
N LYS A 2 31.52 -16.20 -66.91
CA LYS A 2 31.04 -17.04 -65.80
C LYS A 2 29.60 -16.63 -65.52
N ARG A 3 28.66 -17.55 -65.74
CA ARG A 3 27.23 -17.38 -65.41
C ARG A 3 27.04 -17.78 -63.95
N VAL A 4 26.44 -16.88 -63.16
CA VAL A 4 25.95 -17.19 -61.81
C VAL A 4 24.43 -17.38 -61.92
N LEU A 5 23.97 -18.53 -61.46
CA LEU A 5 22.57 -18.93 -61.41
C LEU A 5 21.99 -18.42 -60.08
N ILE A 6 20.99 -17.53 -60.13
CA ILE A 6 20.25 -17.09 -58.94
C ILE A 6 18.96 -17.93 -58.85
N LEU A 7 18.85 -18.71 -57.78
CA LEU A 7 17.67 -19.49 -57.44
C LEU A 7 16.77 -18.62 -56.55
N ALA A 8 15.61 -18.21 -57.05
CA ALA A 8 14.60 -17.49 -56.28
C ALA A 8 13.61 -18.49 -55.66
N LEU A 9 13.59 -18.61 -54.33
CA LEU A 9 12.52 -19.30 -53.61
C LEU A 9 11.32 -18.34 -53.46
N LEU A 10 10.20 -18.66 -54.12
CA LEU A 10 8.89 -18.08 -53.80
C LEU A 10 8.31 -18.83 -52.58
N VAL A 11 8.14 -18.12 -51.47
CA VAL A 11 7.30 -18.58 -50.35
C VAL A 11 5.93 -17.95 -50.53
N ALA A 12 4.92 -18.77 -50.82
CA ALA A 12 3.52 -18.35 -50.85
C ALA A 12 3.01 -18.21 -49.41
N SER A 13 2.63 -17.00 -48.99
CA SER A 13 1.89 -16.80 -47.75
C SER A 13 0.39 -16.91 -48.01
N CYS A 14 -0.27 -17.86 -47.35
CA CYS A 14 -1.73 -17.90 -47.26
C CYS A 14 -2.18 -16.80 -46.30
N GLY A 15 -2.75 -15.72 -46.85
CA GLY A 15 -3.40 -14.67 -46.06
C GLY A 15 -4.73 -15.14 -45.50
N ALA A 16 -4.81 -15.35 -44.20
CA ALA A 16 -6.09 -15.36 -43.48
C ALA A 16 -6.44 -13.91 -43.14
N ASN A 17 -7.58 -13.41 -43.64
CA ASN A 17 -8.09 -12.10 -43.26
C ASN A 17 -8.35 -12.04 -41.76
N PRO A 18 -7.94 -10.97 -41.05
CA PRO A 18 -8.33 -10.79 -39.66
C PRO A 18 -9.85 -10.62 -39.56
N PRO A 19 -10.50 -11.17 -38.52
CA PRO A 19 -11.93 -10.96 -38.30
C PRO A 19 -12.20 -9.47 -38.05
N PRO A 20 -13.38 -8.95 -38.47
CA PRO A 20 -13.75 -7.57 -38.22
C PRO A 20 -13.83 -7.29 -36.70
N PRO A 21 -13.54 -6.06 -36.26
CA PRO A 21 -13.61 -5.69 -34.86
C PRO A 21 -15.04 -5.88 -34.33
N VAL A 22 -15.18 -6.70 -33.29
CA VAL A 22 -16.43 -6.87 -32.56
C VAL A 22 -16.76 -5.52 -31.89
N ARG A 23 -17.78 -4.83 -32.41
CA ARG A 23 -18.37 -3.66 -31.72
C ARG A 23 -19.04 -4.15 -30.44
N SER A 24 -18.38 -3.94 -29.30
CA SER A 24 -19.00 -4.10 -27.99
C SER A 24 -19.91 -2.91 -27.73
N THR A 25 -21.22 -3.08 -27.90
CA THR A 25 -22.26 -2.08 -27.61
C THR A 25 -22.96 -2.32 -26.27
N ALA A 26 -22.34 -3.05 -25.34
CA ALA A 26 -22.90 -3.19 -24.00
C ALA A 26 -22.35 -2.08 -23.10
N THR A 27 -23.14 -1.03 -22.90
CA THR A 27 -23.00 -0.14 -21.76
C THR A 27 -23.05 -1.01 -20.49
N PRO A 28 -22.02 -0.99 -19.62
CA PRO A 28 -22.03 -1.80 -18.41
C PRO A 28 -23.23 -1.37 -17.56
N THR A 29 -24.22 -2.26 -17.45
CA THR A 29 -25.34 -2.08 -16.54
C THR A 29 -24.77 -2.34 -15.15
N LEU A 30 -24.76 -1.31 -14.29
CA LEU A 30 -24.37 -1.44 -12.89
C LEU A 30 -25.14 -2.63 -12.29
N PRO A 31 -24.47 -3.62 -11.67
CA PRO A 31 -25.17 -4.74 -11.07
C PRO A 31 -26.14 -4.21 -10.00
N ALA A 32 -27.34 -4.79 -10.01
CA ALA A 32 -28.38 -4.53 -9.06
C ALA A 32 -27.84 -4.60 -7.62
N THR A 33 -28.26 -3.63 -6.83
CA THR A 33 -28.09 -3.43 -5.40
C THR A 33 -27.64 -4.69 -4.67
N ALA A 34 -26.33 -4.83 -4.46
CA ALA A 34 -25.80 -5.84 -3.55
C ALA A 34 -26.43 -5.56 -2.17
N THR A 35 -27.08 -6.56 -1.60
CA THR A 35 -27.62 -6.52 -0.24
C THR A 35 -26.48 -6.15 0.72
N LEU A 36 -26.54 -4.95 1.28
CA LEU A 36 -25.60 -4.47 2.28
C LEU A 36 -25.76 -5.34 3.54
N GLU A 37 -24.75 -6.16 3.84
CA GLU A 37 -24.65 -6.82 5.14
C GLU A 37 -24.69 -5.77 6.25
N THR A 38 -25.48 -6.02 7.30
CA THR A 38 -25.54 -5.14 8.47
C THR A 38 -24.20 -5.20 9.19
N ALA A 39 -23.44 -4.11 9.11
CA ALA A 39 -22.21 -4.00 9.89
C ALA A 39 -22.54 -4.03 11.38
N GLY A 40 -21.86 -4.93 12.11
CA GLY A 40 -21.83 -4.91 13.56
C GLY A 40 -21.24 -3.61 14.11
N SER A 41 -21.34 -3.43 15.43
CA SER A 41 -20.70 -2.33 16.14
C SER A 41 -19.54 -2.89 16.96
N CYS A 42 -18.38 -2.24 16.92
CA CYS A 42 -17.31 -2.57 17.84
C CYS A 42 -17.70 -2.17 19.27
N PRO A 43 -17.25 -2.91 20.29
CA PRO A 43 -17.37 -2.44 21.66
C PRO A 43 -16.60 -1.12 21.82
N SER A 44 -17.12 -0.24 22.68
CA SER A 44 -16.45 1.02 23.03
C SER A 44 -14.99 0.76 23.44
N PRO A 45 -14.01 1.46 22.82
CA PRO A 45 -12.61 1.24 23.05
C PRO A 45 -12.27 1.45 24.52
N PRO A 46 -11.87 0.41 25.27
CA PRO A 46 -11.58 0.57 26.70
C PRO A 46 -10.22 1.26 26.87
N ARG A 47 -10.15 2.50 27.36
CA ARG A 47 -8.93 3.34 27.33
C ARG A 47 -7.64 2.65 27.75
N ARG A 48 -7.68 1.86 28.81
CA ARG A 48 -6.48 1.29 29.45
C ARG A 48 -6.17 -0.14 29.00
N VAL A 49 -7.05 -0.75 28.23
CA VAL A 49 -6.89 -2.15 27.83
C VAL A 49 -6.00 -2.23 26.62
N ASN A 50 -4.87 -2.91 26.73
CA ASN A 50 -4.09 -3.31 25.58
C ASN A 50 -4.44 -4.77 25.24
N GLN A 51 -5.11 -4.99 24.11
CA GLN A 51 -5.39 -6.34 23.57
C GLN A 51 -4.29 -6.83 22.63
N PHE A 52 -3.28 -6.00 22.39
CA PHE A 52 -2.03 -6.37 21.75
C PHE A 52 -0.88 -6.34 22.78
N PRO A 53 -0.88 -7.10 23.89
CA PRO A 53 0.32 -7.18 24.72
C PRO A 53 1.37 -7.94 23.90
N PRO A 54 2.34 -7.25 23.24
CA PRO A 54 3.25 -7.99 22.39
C PRO A 54 4.15 -8.81 23.31
N ARG A 55 4.41 -10.05 22.91
CA ARG A 55 5.61 -10.73 23.40
C ARG A 55 6.78 -10.28 22.54
N GLU A 56 7.87 -9.92 23.18
CA GLU A 56 9.13 -9.74 22.44
C GLU A 56 9.53 -11.10 21.88
N ALA A 57 9.73 -11.13 20.56
CA ALA A 57 10.27 -12.29 19.88
C ALA A 57 11.73 -12.02 19.48
N ALA A 58 12.51 -13.08 19.36
CA ALA A 58 13.81 -12.98 18.72
C ALA A 58 13.61 -12.56 17.27
N SER A 59 14.35 -11.56 16.81
CA SER A 59 14.20 -11.07 15.45
C SER A 59 14.62 -12.14 14.44
N GLY A 60 13.70 -12.54 13.58
CA GLY A 60 14.01 -13.37 12.41
C GLY A 60 14.57 -12.56 11.24
N TRP A 61 14.70 -11.25 11.40
CA TRP A 61 15.09 -10.34 10.33
C TRP A 61 16.60 -10.32 10.12
N GLU A 62 16.99 -10.07 8.88
CA GLU A 62 18.37 -9.89 8.46
C GLU A 62 18.46 -8.63 7.60
N LEU A 63 19.40 -7.72 7.90
CA LEU A 63 19.73 -6.62 7.01
C LEU A 63 20.50 -7.19 5.80
N VAL A 64 19.84 -7.26 4.64
CA VAL A 64 20.42 -7.88 3.44
C VAL A 64 21.02 -6.87 2.47
N TRP A 65 20.65 -5.59 2.60
CA TRP A 65 21.22 -4.53 1.79
C TRP A 65 21.11 -3.18 2.50
N SER A 66 22.16 -2.35 2.34
CA SER A 66 22.13 -0.95 2.72
C SER A 66 23.01 -0.11 1.80
N ALA A 67 22.58 1.11 1.46
CA ALA A 67 23.40 2.07 0.72
C ALA A 67 23.12 3.52 1.18
N PRO A 68 24.07 4.45 1.02
CA PRO A 68 23.81 5.87 1.30
C PRO A 68 22.57 6.38 0.55
N GLY A 69 21.66 7.05 1.26
CA GLY A 69 20.44 7.58 0.67
C GLY A 69 19.31 7.78 1.68
N GLY A 70 18.31 8.57 1.28
CA GLY A 70 17.18 8.98 2.11
C GLY A 70 16.11 7.91 2.38
N GLY A 71 16.27 6.70 1.85
CA GLY A 71 15.41 5.55 2.17
C GLY A 71 15.01 4.72 0.94
N LEU A 72 14.57 3.49 1.21
CA LEU A 72 13.76 2.70 0.28
C LEU A 72 12.29 2.85 0.62
N ASN A 73 11.45 3.12 -0.39
CA ASN A 73 10.01 3.35 -0.21
C ASN A 73 9.17 2.60 -1.24
N ALA A 74 7.88 2.45 -0.93
CA ALA A 74 6.84 1.95 -1.83
C ALA A 74 7.19 0.57 -2.41
N GLY A 75 7.53 -0.38 -1.55
CA GLY A 75 7.86 -1.75 -1.90
C GLY A 75 6.69 -2.44 -2.61
N THR A 76 6.93 -3.00 -3.79
CA THR A 76 5.93 -3.85 -4.45
C THR A 76 6.58 -5.07 -5.06
N ALA A 77 5.93 -6.23 -4.92
CA ALA A 77 6.34 -7.44 -5.61
C ALA A 77 5.56 -7.55 -6.92
N ALA A 78 6.30 -7.67 -8.01
CA ALA A 78 5.79 -7.96 -9.34
C ALA A 78 6.78 -8.91 -10.01
N ASP A 79 6.35 -9.65 -11.02
CA ASP A 79 7.22 -10.47 -11.89
C ASP A 79 8.26 -11.40 -11.23
N GLY A 80 8.12 -11.73 -9.93
CA GLY A 80 9.10 -12.49 -9.14
C GLY A 80 10.24 -11.66 -8.55
N PHE A 81 10.12 -10.33 -8.54
CA PHE A 81 11.12 -9.37 -8.06
C PHE A 81 10.46 -8.38 -7.09
N LEU A 82 11.27 -7.80 -6.22
CA LEU A 82 10.86 -6.67 -5.39
C LEU A 82 11.23 -5.38 -6.12
N TRP A 83 10.35 -4.39 -6.10
CA TRP A 83 10.55 -3.07 -6.66
C TRP A 83 10.47 -2.04 -5.56
N ALA A 84 11.32 -1.00 -5.63
CA ALA A 84 11.34 0.08 -4.65
C ALA A 84 11.85 1.37 -5.26
N MET A 85 11.40 2.51 -4.71
CA MET A 85 12.05 3.79 -4.96
C MET A 85 13.22 3.98 -4.00
N HIS A 86 14.36 4.38 -4.53
CA HIS A 86 15.56 4.76 -3.79
C HIS A 86 15.78 6.27 -3.92
N ILE A 87 16.03 6.93 -2.79
CA ILE A 87 16.39 8.34 -2.74
C ILE A 87 17.91 8.43 -2.53
N PRO A 88 18.73 8.74 -3.53
CA PRO A 88 20.18 8.78 -3.35
C PRO A 88 20.62 9.94 -2.44
N ALA A 89 21.77 9.82 -1.80
CA ALA A 89 22.23 10.80 -0.81
C ALA A 89 22.72 12.13 -1.40
N ALA A 90 23.13 12.16 -2.67
CA ALA A 90 23.74 13.37 -3.25
C ALA A 90 22.69 14.44 -3.53
N GLU A 91 23.03 15.69 -3.23
CA GLU A 91 22.17 16.85 -3.46
C GLU A 91 21.80 16.96 -4.95
N GLY A 92 20.50 17.15 -5.24
CA GLY A 92 19.98 17.16 -6.62
C GLY A 92 19.88 15.78 -7.29
N SER A 93 20.15 14.68 -6.57
CA SER A 93 19.94 13.33 -7.09
C SER A 93 18.48 13.10 -7.44
N LYS A 94 18.28 12.40 -8.57
CA LYS A 94 16.96 11.94 -8.98
C LYS A 94 16.58 10.70 -8.18
N ILE A 95 15.28 10.53 -7.94
CA ILE A 95 14.75 9.29 -7.38
C ILE A 95 15.02 8.17 -8.39
N ALA A 96 15.66 7.11 -7.92
CA ALA A 96 15.96 5.93 -8.70
C ALA A 96 14.89 4.88 -8.46
N LEU A 97 14.43 4.23 -9.54
CA LEU A 97 13.57 3.06 -9.40
C LEU A 97 14.42 1.80 -9.51
N MET A 98 14.34 0.96 -8.48
CA MET A 98 15.21 -0.19 -8.29
C MET A 98 14.40 -1.49 -8.35
N ARG A 99 15.02 -2.53 -8.89
CA ARG A 99 14.50 -3.90 -8.97
C ARG A 99 15.44 -4.89 -8.29
N TRP A 100 14.94 -5.66 -7.34
CA TRP A 100 15.68 -6.60 -6.52
C TRP A 100 15.37 -8.05 -6.90
N ASP A 101 16.41 -8.82 -7.20
CA ASP A 101 16.33 -10.22 -7.62
C ASP A 101 16.50 -11.25 -6.49
N GLY A 102 16.53 -10.78 -5.23
CA GLY A 102 16.87 -11.60 -4.07
C GLY A 102 18.31 -11.44 -3.60
N ARG A 103 19.18 -10.81 -4.39
CA ARG A 103 20.61 -10.64 -4.10
C ARG A 103 21.15 -9.25 -4.44
N THR A 104 20.71 -8.69 -5.56
CA THR A 104 21.23 -7.42 -6.08
C THR A 104 20.11 -6.51 -6.55
N TRP A 105 20.30 -5.21 -6.32
CA TRP A 105 19.44 -4.18 -6.89
C TRP A 105 19.96 -3.80 -8.26
N THR A 106 19.06 -3.76 -9.24
CA THR A 106 19.29 -3.19 -10.57
C THR A 106 18.50 -1.89 -10.67
N GLU A 107 19.18 -0.79 -10.96
CA GLU A 107 18.56 0.50 -11.21
C GLU A 107 18.00 0.55 -12.64
N LEU A 108 16.79 1.08 -12.81
CA LEU A 108 16.24 1.39 -14.13
C LEU A 108 16.88 2.67 -14.68
N PRO A 109 16.95 2.84 -16.01
CA PRO A 109 17.44 4.09 -16.60
C PRO A 109 16.74 5.32 -16.01
N ALA A 110 17.51 6.38 -15.80
CA ALA A 110 17.02 7.61 -15.17
C ALA A 110 15.75 8.13 -15.87
N MET A 111 14.71 8.40 -15.06
CA MET A 111 13.45 8.92 -15.58
C MET A 111 13.62 10.36 -16.09
N PRO A 112 13.07 10.71 -17.27
CA PRO A 112 13.04 12.08 -17.76
C PRO A 112 12.11 12.97 -16.90
N GLY A 113 12.63 14.11 -16.43
CA GLY A 113 11.88 15.11 -15.66
C GLY A 113 12.43 15.35 -14.24
N ASP A 114 11.71 16.19 -13.50
CA ASP A 114 12.02 16.56 -12.11
C ASP A 114 11.50 15.51 -11.13
N SER A 115 12.33 15.22 -10.14
CA SER A 115 12.21 14.07 -9.23
C SER A 115 11.47 14.46 -7.96
N ALA A 116 10.14 14.42 -8.00
CA ALA A 116 9.35 14.34 -6.77
C ALA A 116 8.99 12.87 -6.49
N LEU A 117 8.71 12.56 -5.22
CA LEU A 117 8.19 11.26 -4.81
C LEU A 117 6.78 11.11 -5.38
N TRP A 118 6.68 10.49 -6.55
CA TRP A 118 5.41 10.17 -7.18
C TRP A 118 5.05 8.71 -6.90
N PRO A 119 3.78 8.38 -6.71
CA PRO A 119 3.34 7.00 -6.73
C PRO A 119 3.78 6.32 -8.03
N TYR A 120 4.05 5.03 -7.94
CA TYR A 120 4.41 4.23 -9.10
C TYR A 120 3.70 2.88 -9.06
N SER A 121 3.51 2.28 -10.23
CA SER A 121 2.83 1.01 -10.45
C SER A 121 3.74 0.13 -11.28
N VAL A 122 3.80 -1.16 -10.93
CA VAL A 122 4.60 -2.16 -11.63
C VAL A 122 3.70 -3.33 -11.96
N ALA A 123 3.59 -3.63 -13.25
CA ALA A 123 2.99 -4.88 -13.71
C ALA A 123 4.07 -5.97 -13.90
N ASP A 124 5.20 -5.58 -14.49
CA ASP A 124 6.38 -6.40 -14.73
C ASP A 124 7.57 -5.51 -15.16
N ALA A 125 8.75 -6.12 -15.41
CA ALA A 125 9.96 -5.41 -15.83
C ALA A 125 9.87 -4.54 -17.09
N ARG A 126 8.81 -4.71 -17.90
CA ARG A 126 8.58 -3.93 -19.12
C ARG A 126 7.35 -3.03 -19.02
N HIS A 127 6.72 -2.99 -17.85
CA HIS A 127 5.48 -2.29 -17.66
C HIS A 127 5.47 -1.63 -16.30
N VAL A 128 6.11 -0.46 -16.26
CA VAL A 128 6.24 0.35 -15.05
C VAL A 128 5.74 1.74 -15.31
N TRP A 129 4.89 2.26 -14.43
CA TRP A 129 4.37 3.62 -14.50
C TRP A 129 4.83 4.42 -13.29
N VAL A 130 5.37 5.60 -13.52
CA VAL A 130 5.62 6.62 -12.50
C VAL A 130 4.65 7.76 -12.76
N PHE A 131 3.78 8.05 -11.81
CA PHE A 131 2.68 9.01 -11.98
C PHE A 131 3.13 10.44 -11.68
N ALA A 132 4.18 10.86 -12.38
CA ALA A 132 4.62 12.25 -12.48
C ALA A 132 3.67 13.08 -13.34
N GLN A 133 3.99 14.37 -13.52
CA GLN A 133 3.26 15.26 -14.43
C GLN A 133 4.16 15.62 -15.63
N PRO A 134 3.98 14.99 -16.80
CA PRO A 134 3.03 13.90 -17.12
C PRO A 134 3.54 12.52 -16.70
N ALA A 135 2.62 11.55 -16.59
CA ALA A 135 2.94 10.19 -16.19
C ALA A 135 3.92 9.54 -17.18
N ARG A 136 4.92 8.84 -16.63
CA ARG A 136 5.97 8.17 -17.39
C ARG A 136 5.77 6.67 -17.34
N PHE A 137 5.98 6.03 -18.48
CA PHE A 137 5.85 4.59 -18.67
C PHE A 137 7.17 4.02 -19.19
N TRP A 138 7.71 3.02 -18.51
CA TRP A 138 8.86 2.26 -18.97
C TRP A 138 8.37 1.01 -19.70
N ASP A 139 8.77 0.85 -20.97
CA ASP A 139 8.37 -0.27 -21.84
C ASP A 139 9.38 -1.44 -21.87
N GLY A 140 10.39 -1.41 -20.98
CA GLY A 140 11.53 -2.33 -21.01
C GLY A 140 12.76 -1.80 -21.74
N THR A 141 12.63 -0.73 -22.51
CA THR A 141 13.72 -0.16 -23.33
C THR A 141 13.84 1.36 -23.21
N ALA A 142 12.72 2.08 -23.09
CA ALA A 142 12.68 3.52 -23.02
C ALA A 142 11.51 4.03 -22.18
N TRP A 143 11.67 5.24 -21.64
CA TRP A 143 10.60 5.98 -21.02
C TRP A 143 9.72 6.66 -22.08
N ARG A 144 8.41 6.48 -21.97
CA ARG A 144 7.38 7.10 -22.82
C ARG A 144 6.34 7.81 -21.95
N GLN A 145 5.51 8.63 -22.58
CA GLN A 145 4.31 9.16 -21.92
C GLN A 145 3.15 8.23 -22.19
N GLN A 146 2.53 7.71 -21.14
CA GLN A 146 1.33 6.88 -21.24
C GLN A 146 0.52 7.02 -19.95
N PRO A 147 -0.24 8.11 -19.80
CA PRO A 147 -1.07 8.28 -18.62
C PRO A 147 -2.26 7.31 -18.63
N PRO A 148 -2.71 6.85 -17.45
CA PRO A 148 -3.98 6.17 -17.33
C PRO A 148 -5.13 7.18 -17.60
N PRO A 149 -6.31 6.71 -18.05
CA PRO A 149 -7.46 7.56 -18.36
C PRO A 149 -8.20 8.03 -17.10
N LEU A 150 -7.46 8.44 -16.06
CA LEU A 150 -8.03 8.91 -14.80
C LEU A 150 -8.41 10.38 -14.90
N ASP A 151 -9.44 10.79 -14.15
CA ASP A 151 -9.78 12.19 -14.02
C ASP A 151 -8.62 12.95 -13.37
N GLN A 152 -8.01 13.89 -14.09
CA GLN A 152 -6.91 14.71 -13.60
C GLN A 152 -7.37 16.06 -13.03
N ALA A 153 -8.67 16.37 -13.07
CA ALA A 153 -9.22 17.64 -12.58
C ALA A 153 -8.97 17.87 -11.07
N GLY A 154 -8.58 16.82 -10.33
CA GLY A 154 -8.29 16.87 -8.88
C GLY A 154 -6.86 16.49 -8.46
N GLY A 155 -5.89 16.40 -9.37
CA GLY A 155 -4.47 16.15 -9.06
C GLY A 155 -3.87 14.84 -9.63
N SER A 156 -2.67 14.50 -9.18
CA SER A 156 -1.94 13.27 -9.57
C SER A 156 -2.61 12.00 -9.03
N VAL A 157 -2.24 10.84 -9.60
CA VAL A 157 -2.58 9.52 -9.02
C VAL A 157 -2.25 9.51 -7.53
N ARG A 158 -3.18 9.02 -6.71
CA ARG A 158 -3.07 9.02 -5.25
C ARG A 158 -2.65 7.68 -4.68
N ALA A 159 -3.02 6.59 -5.34
CA ALA A 159 -2.70 5.24 -4.89
C ALA A 159 -2.46 4.31 -6.07
N THR A 160 -1.61 3.31 -5.85
CA THR A 160 -1.23 2.31 -6.84
C THR A 160 -1.02 0.96 -6.15
N ARG A 161 -1.27 -0.13 -6.88
CA ARG A 161 -0.89 -1.50 -6.46
C ARG A 161 -0.87 -2.39 -7.69
N GLY A 162 0.26 -3.06 -7.96
CA GLY A 162 0.40 -3.86 -9.18
C GLY A 162 0.09 -3.03 -10.43
N ARG A 163 -0.90 -3.46 -11.22
CA ARG A 163 -1.43 -2.85 -12.46
C ARG A 163 -2.54 -1.81 -12.22
N TRP A 164 -2.80 -1.44 -10.97
CA TRP A 164 -3.86 -0.48 -10.63
C TRP A 164 -3.30 0.91 -10.37
N ALA A 165 -4.05 1.90 -10.83
CA ALA A 165 -3.85 3.32 -10.53
C ALA A 165 -5.17 3.95 -10.14
N VAL A 166 -5.15 4.81 -9.12
CA VAL A 166 -6.37 5.38 -8.54
C VAL A 166 -6.24 6.89 -8.35
N ASN A 167 -7.29 7.63 -8.73
CA ASN A 167 -7.45 9.04 -8.41
C ASN A 167 -8.91 9.38 -8.09
N GLY A 168 -9.14 10.02 -6.94
CA GLY A 168 -10.47 10.44 -6.50
C GLY A 168 -11.47 9.27 -6.46
N THR A 169 -12.48 9.33 -7.32
CA THR A 169 -13.55 8.32 -7.48
C THR A 169 -13.35 7.42 -8.70
N THR A 170 -12.19 7.50 -9.34
CA THR A 170 -11.87 6.70 -10.53
C THR A 170 -10.66 5.81 -10.28
N SER A 171 -10.71 4.59 -10.81
CA SER A 171 -9.55 3.71 -10.91
C SER A 171 -9.37 3.25 -12.33
N ALA A 172 -8.14 2.86 -12.66
CA ALA A 172 -7.79 2.27 -13.92
C ALA A 172 -6.94 1.02 -13.67
N TYR A 173 -7.16 -0.01 -14.47
CA TYR A 173 -6.39 -1.25 -14.46
C TYR A 173 -5.72 -1.47 -15.82
N TRP A 174 -4.45 -1.86 -15.80
CA TRP A 174 -3.73 -2.25 -17.01
C TRP A 174 -3.99 -3.72 -17.34
N ASN A 175 -4.63 -4.00 -18.48
CA ASN A 175 -4.95 -5.36 -18.88
C ASN A 175 -3.82 -6.10 -19.64
N GLY A 176 -2.64 -5.49 -19.77
CA GLY A 176 -1.53 -5.99 -20.59
C GLY A 176 -1.38 -5.27 -21.94
N THR A 177 -2.39 -4.52 -22.39
CA THR A 177 -2.36 -3.81 -23.68
C THR A 177 -2.89 -2.39 -23.60
N ALA A 178 -3.88 -2.14 -22.74
CA ALA A 178 -4.47 -0.84 -22.53
C ALA A 178 -4.92 -0.66 -21.08
N TRP A 179 -5.00 0.59 -20.64
CA TRP A 179 -5.68 0.95 -19.41
C TRP A 179 -7.20 0.86 -19.61
N GLN A 180 -7.89 0.28 -18.64
CA GLN A 180 -9.34 0.20 -18.59
C GLN A 180 -9.85 0.89 -17.33
N LEU A 181 -10.87 1.73 -17.48
CA LEU A 181 -11.52 2.36 -16.35
C LEU A 181 -12.33 1.34 -15.55
N ALA A 182 -12.25 1.47 -14.23
CA ALA A 182 -13.03 0.75 -13.26
C ALA A 182 -13.56 1.79 -12.24
N PRO A 183 -14.86 2.12 -12.29
CA PRO A 183 -15.45 3.08 -11.36
C PRO A 183 -15.30 2.63 -9.91
N LEU A 184 -15.04 3.57 -9.00
CA LEU A 184 -14.97 3.27 -7.58
C LEU A 184 -16.29 3.57 -6.87
N PRO A 185 -16.73 2.69 -5.94
CA PRO A 185 -17.88 2.94 -5.08
C PRO A 185 -17.54 3.80 -3.87
N VAL A 186 -16.26 4.15 -3.68
CA VAL A 186 -15.71 4.90 -2.55
C VAL A 186 -14.72 5.95 -3.05
N ARG A 187 -14.45 6.98 -2.26
CA ARG A 187 -13.40 7.96 -2.54
C ARG A 187 -12.06 7.40 -2.08
N SER A 188 -11.06 7.43 -2.95
CA SER A 188 -9.71 6.95 -2.61
C SER A 188 -9.07 7.79 -1.52
N GLY A 189 -8.60 7.10 -0.48
CA GLY A 189 -7.81 7.61 0.65
C GLY A 189 -6.32 7.72 0.35
N GLY A 190 -5.90 7.36 -0.88
CA GLY A 190 -4.49 7.35 -1.26
C GLY A 190 -3.71 6.11 -0.84
N ARG A 191 -4.37 5.01 -0.43
CA ARG A 191 -3.71 3.74 -0.09
C ARG A 191 -4.39 2.53 -0.71
N MET A 192 -3.60 1.54 -1.08
CA MET A 192 -4.06 0.25 -1.57
C MET A 192 -3.28 -0.89 -0.91
N SER A 193 -3.93 -2.03 -0.71
CA SER A 193 -3.33 -3.26 -0.18
C SER A 193 -3.75 -4.47 -1.03
N GLY A 194 -3.30 -5.67 -0.64
CA GLY A 194 -3.64 -6.91 -1.34
C GLY A 194 -2.76 -7.17 -2.56
N THR A 195 -3.25 -7.95 -3.52
CA THR A 195 -2.48 -8.32 -4.72
C THR A 195 -2.95 -7.55 -5.94
N ASP A 196 -2.21 -7.66 -7.04
CA ASP A 196 -2.61 -7.12 -8.34
C ASP A 196 -3.99 -7.60 -8.82
N GLN A 197 -4.33 -8.86 -8.51
CA GLN A 197 -5.56 -9.51 -8.97
C GLN A 197 -6.73 -9.34 -8.00
N ALA A 198 -6.44 -9.08 -6.73
CA ALA A 198 -7.44 -8.84 -5.69
C ALA A 198 -7.02 -7.64 -4.83
N PRO A 199 -6.91 -6.43 -5.42
CA PRO A 199 -6.54 -5.25 -4.67
C PRO A 199 -7.67 -4.80 -3.74
N TRP A 200 -7.26 -4.15 -2.67
CA TRP A 200 -8.12 -3.45 -1.73
C TRP A 200 -7.80 -1.97 -1.78
N LEU A 201 -8.84 -1.15 -1.79
CA LEU A 201 -8.73 0.30 -1.74
C LEU A 201 -9.13 0.78 -0.36
N LEU A 202 -8.22 1.51 0.28
CA LEU A 202 -8.44 2.14 1.56
C LEU A 202 -8.82 3.60 1.29
N GLY A 203 -10.06 3.92 1.60
CA GLY A 203 -10.71 5.22 1.45
C GLY A 203 -10.71 6.03 2.74
N GLY A 204 -10.87 7.34 2.61
CA GLY A 204 -10.91 8.26 3.74
C GLY A 204 -10.19 9.57 3.46
N PHE A 205 -10.89 10.50 2.82
CA PHE A 205 -10.55 11.92 2.78
C PHE A 205 -11.77 12.72 3.22
N PHE A 206 -11.58 13.99 3.54
CA PHE A 206 -12.65 14.97 3.73
C PHE A 206 -13.68 14.83 2.59
N ALA A 207 -14.92 14.47 2.92
CA ALA A 207 -15.98 14.60 1.93
C ALA A 207 -16.17 16.09 1.60
N GLU A 208 -16.61 16.42 0.39
CA GLU A 208 -16.78 17.84 0.03
C GLU A 208 -17.84 18.46 0.94
N GLY A 209 -17.45 19.47 1.74
CA GLY A 209 -18.31 20.09 2.74
C GLY A 209 -18.32 19.40 4.11
N GLU A 210 -17.63 18.27 4.28
CA GLU A 210 -17.43 17.62 5.57
C GLU A 210 -15.96 17.78 5.99
N ASN A 211 -15.74 18.41 7.14
CA ASN A 211 -14.41 18.54 7.74
C ASN A 211 -13.91 17.24 8.39
N GLU A 212 -14.59 16.11 8.19
CA GLU A 212 -14.27 14.84 8.86
C GLU A 212 -14.05 13.71 7.82
N PRO A 213 -12.93 12.98 7.90
CA PRO A 213 -12.69 11.82 7.05
C PRO A 213 -13.63 10.67 7.44
N VAL A 214 -14.35 10.13 6.44
CA VAL A 214 -15.11 8.89 6.59
C VAL A 214 -14.25 7.75 6.10
N ALA A 215 -13.90 6.81 6.98
CA ALA A 215 -13.19 5.60 6.59
C ALA A 215 -14.07 4.81 5.60
N GLU A 216 -13.55 4.58 4.40
CA GLU A 216 -14.21 3.79 3.38
C GLU A 216 -13.31 2.64 2.97
N LEU A 217 -13.91 1.51 2.59
CA LEU A 217 -13.16 0.33 2.17
C LEU A 217 -13.83 -0.24 0.93
N ALA A 218 -13.05 -0.63 -0.06
CA ALA A 218 -13.55 -1.36 -1.22
C ALA A 218 -12.59 -2.47 -1.62
N ARG A 219 -13.14 -3.55 -2.18
CA ARG A 219 -12.38 -4.68 -2.72
C ARG A 219 -12.72 -4.91 -4.18
N TRP A 220 -11.74 -5.32 -4.96
CA TRP A 220 -11.98 -5.77 -6.33
C TRP A 220 -12.41 -7.24 -6.34
N THR A 221 -13.45 -7.58 -7.11
CA THR A 221 -13.98 -8.95 -7.22
C THR A 221 -13.50 -9.72 -8.44
N GLY A 222 -12.60 -9.15 -9.24
CA GLY A 222 -12.27 -9.64 -10.58
C GLY A 222 -13.07 -8.96 -11.68
N THR A 223 -14.23 -8.38 -11.35
CA THR A 223 -15.12 -7.74 -12.34
C THR A 223 -15.57 -6.34 -11.95
N ALA A 224 -15.72 -6.05 -10.66
CA ALA A 224 -16.13 -4.75 -10.17
C ALA A 224 -15.54 -4.48 -8.79
N TRP A 225 -15.45 -3.19 -8.44
CA TRP A 225 -15.21 -2.78 -7.08
C TRP A 225 -16.49 -2.94 -6.26
N GLN A 226 -16.37 -3.53 -5.08
CA GLN A 226 -17.46 -3.64 -4.11
C GLN A 226 -17.08 -2.90 -2.82
N PRO A 227 -17.97 -2.03 -2.30
CA PRO A 227 -17.74 -1.42 -1.00
C PRO A 227 -17.82 -2.49 0.09
N VAL A 228 -16.98 -2.35 1.11
CA VAL A 228 -16.95 -3.21 2.30
C VAL A 228 -17.30 -2.34 3.49
N ARG A 229 -18.35 -2.72 4.21
CA ARG A 229 -18.85 -1.93 5.32
C ARG A 229 -18.01 -2.17 6.56
N LEU A 230 -17.38 -1.12 7.06
CA LEU A 230 -16.65 -1.14 8.32
C LEU A 230 -17.62 -1.15 9.52
N PRO A 231 -17.22 -1.73 10.66
CA PRO A 231 -18.04 -1.72 11.86
C PRO A 231 -18.15 -0.29 12.40
N ALA A 232 -19.26 0.00 13.08
CA ALA A 232 -19.38 1.28 13.80
C ALA A 232 -18.35 1.32 14.95
N MET A 233 -17.66 2.45 15.09
CA MET A 233 -16.65 2.65 16.12
C MET A 233 -17.15 3.71 17.11
N PRO A 234 -17.71 3.33 18.27
CA PRO A 234 -18.12 4.31 19.27
C PRO A 234 -16.89 4.89 20.00
N LEU A 235 -17.01 6.12 20.52
CA LEU A 235 -16.03 6.71 21.42
C LEU A 235 -15.89 5.90 22.72
N PRO A 236 -14.75 6.01 23.45
CA PRO A 236 -14.66 5.54 24.82
C PRO A 236 -15.80 6.10 25.68
N ARG A 237 -16.37 5.30 26.59
CA ARG A 237 -17.50 5.74 27.44
C ARG A 237 -17.18 6.93 28.34
N ASP A 238 -15.92 7.06 28.72
CA ASP A 238 -15.38 8.15 29.52
C ASP A 238 -14.75 9.25 28.65
N ALA A 239 -14.97 9.22 27.33
CA ALA A 239 -14.58 10.29 26.42
C ALA A 239 -15.28 11.59 26.76
N LYS A 240 -14.47 12.67 26.77
CA LYS A 240 -14.94 14.05 26.80
C LYS A 240 -14.53 14.70 25.47
N PRO A 241 -15.14 14.26 24.35
CA PRO A 241 -14.74 14.74 23.05
C PRO A 241 -15.00 16.24 22.93
N VAL A 242 -14.24 16.91 22.08
CA VAL A 242 -14.62 18.23 21.59
C VAL A 242 -16.03 18.13 20.98
N PRO A 243 -16.95 19.11 21.17
CA PRO A 243 -18.36 18.97 20.78
C PRO A 243 -18.65 18.54 19.33
N SER A 244 -17.71 18.76 18.41
CA SER A 244 -17.81 18.39 17.00
C SER A 244 -17.28 16.99 16.67
N ASP A 245 -16.52 16.35 17.57
CA ASP A 245 -15.77 15.14 17.24
C ASP A 245 -16.58 13.85 17.50
N LYS A 246 -16.58 12.97 16.50
CA LYS A 246 -17.24 11.67 16.50
C LYS A 246 -16.27 10.49 16.55
N GLY A 247 -14.97 10.77 16.59
CA GLY A 247 -13.92 9.78 16.39
C GLY A 247 -13.74 9.42 14.93
N ARG A 248 -12.51 9.11 14.54
CA ARG A 248 -12.09 8.88 13.16
C ARG A 248 -11.28 7.60 13.10
N LEU A 249 -11.61 6.74 12.14
CA LEU A 249 -10.81 5.57 11.81
C LEU A 249 -9.91 5.93 10.61
N LEU A 250 -8.60 5.82 10.73
CA LEU A 250 -7.69 5.92 9.59
C LEU A 250 -7.18 4.51 9.28
N LEU A 251 -7.32 4.10 8.02
CA LEU A 251 -6.94 2.76 7.58
C LEU A 251 -5.47 2.75 7.15
N GLY A 252 -4.69 1.82 7.69
CA GLY A 252 -3.28 1.62 7.37
C GLY A 252 -3.06 0.51 6.34
N GLY A 253 -3.72 -0.64 6.53
CA GLY A 253 -3.54 -1.79 5.64
C GLY A 253 -4.66 -2.81 5.73
N VAL A 254 -4.77 -3.66 4.69
CA VAL A 254 -5.71 -4.77 4.63
C VAL A 254 -4.98 -6.04 4.24
N VAL A 255 -5.18 -7.11 5.02
CA VAL A 255 -4.57 -8.42 4.76
C VAL A 255 -5.66 -9.47 4.56
N PRO A 256 -5.91 -9.89 3.30
CA PRO A 256 -6.79 -11.01 3.02
C PRO A 256 -6.16 -12.33 3.48
N MET A 257 -6.95 -13.15 4.18
CA MET A 257 -6.48 -14.42 4.76
C MET A 257 -6.97 -15.65 3.99
N GLY A 258 -7.95 -15.48 3.09
CA GLY A 258 -8.66 -16.57 2.41
C GLY A 258 -10.09 -16.74 2.94
N ASP A 259 -10.94 -17.50 2.25
CA ASP A 259 -12.30 -17.84 2.68
C ASP A 259 -13.20 -16.65 3.10
N GLY A 260 -12.96 -15.47 2.53
CA GLY A 260 -13.67 -14.24 2.89
C GLY A 260 -13.25 -13.65 4.25
N GLU A 261 -12.25 -14.23 4.91
CA GLU A 261 -11.57 -13.65 6.06
C GLU A 261 -10.54 -12.61 5.63
N PHE A 262 -10.51 -11.49 6.33
CA PHE A 262 -9.49 -10.46 6.17
C PHE A 262 -9.33 -9.63 7.43
N TRP A 263 -8.17 -9.00 7.53
CA TRP A 263 -7.84 -8.03 8.56
C TRP A 263 -7.81 -6.62 7.98
N VAL A 264 -8.32 -5.66 8.75
CA VAL A 264 -8.16 -4.22 8.49
C VAL A 264 -7.42 -3.63 9.67
N LEU A 265 -6.26 -3.05 9.41
CA LEU A 265 -5.39 -2.43 10.42
C LEU A 265 -5.38 -0.93 10.23
N GLY A 266 -5.22 -0.19 11.31
CA GLY A 266 -5.09 1.26 11.25
C GLY A 266 -5.04 1.91 12.62
N ASP A 267 -5.60 3.10 12.70
CA ASP A 267 -5.74 3.85 13.94
C ASP A 267 -7.15 4.41 14.14
N TYR A 268 -7.53 4.55 15.40
CA TYR A 268 -8.75 5.22 15.80
C TYR A 268 -8.36 6.45 16.62
N ARG A 269 -8.80 7.63 16.18
CA ARG A 269 -8.47 8.93 16.77
C ARG A 269 -9.70 9.65 17.24
N TRP A 270 -9.57 10.41 18.31
CA TRP A 270 -10.56 11.39 18.75
C TRP A 270 -9.84 12.48 19.54
N ASP A 271 -10.39 13.68 19.55
CA ASP A 271 -9.85 14.88 20.14
C ASP A 271 -10.57 15.17 21.45
N GLU A 272 -9.81 15.46 22.49
CA GLU A 272 -10.32 15.80 23.81
C GLU A 272 -9.57 16.99 24.37
N TYR A 273 -10.25 17.83 25.16
CA TYR A 273 -9.55 18.81 25.99
C TYR A 273 -8.86 18.08 27.15
N PRO A 274 -7.54 18.25 27.33
CA PRO A 274 -6.87 17.78 28.54
C PRO A 274 -7.42 18.55 29.76
N PRO A 275 -7.39 17.98 30.97
CA PRO A 275 -7.96 18.61 32.16
C PRO A 275 -7.47 20.04 32.43
N ASP A 276 -6.21 20.32 32.07
CA ASP A 276 -5.50 21.57 32.37
C ASP A 276 -5.11 22.36 31.11
N GLY A 277 -5.67 22.05 29.93
CA GLY A 277 -5.26 22.71 28.69
C GLY A 277 -6.42 23.09 27.77
N ASP A 278 -6.24 24.23 27.11
CA ASP A 278 -7.22 24.82 26.20
C ASP A 278 -7.09 24.31 24.76
N GLU A 279 -6.06 23.51 24.48
CA GLU A 279 -5.83 22.92 23.17
C GLU A 279 -6.31 21.46 23.14
N PRO A 280 -7.16 21.09 22.17
CA PRO A 280 -7.59 19.71 22.04
C PRO A 280 -6.41 18.83 21.66
N VAL A 281 -6.29 17.67 22.30
CA VAL A 281 -5.26 16.68 21.99
C VAL A 281 -5.89 15.48 21.29
N SER A 282 -5.33 15.13 20.13
CA SER A 282 -5.74 13.93 19.43
C SER A 282 -5.21 12.70 20.15
N ARG A 283 -6.10 11.74 20.42
CA ARG A 283 -5.82 10.48 21.10
C ARG A 283 -5.83 9.35 20.07
N PRO A 284 -4.68 9.01 19.48
CA PRO A 284 -4.59 7.89 18.57
C PRO A 284 -4.61 6.56 19.33
N ARG A 285 -5.16 5.55 18.69
CA ARG A 285 -5.16 4.19 19.20
C ARG A 285 -5.05 3.18 18.06
N PRO A 286 -4.04 2.29 18.06
CA PRO A 286 -3.95 1.23 17.07
C PRO A 286 -5.18 0.32 17.16
N VAL A 287 -5.73 -0.08 16.02
CA VAL A 287 -6.89 -0.97 15.93
C VAL A 287 -6.68 -2.03 14.87
N ALA A 288 -7.11 -3.25 15.17
CA ALA A 288 -7.12 -4.38 14.26
C ALA A 288 -8.54 -4.94 14.20
N LEU A 289 -9.14 -4.92 13.02
CA LEU A 289 -10.49 -5.38 12.76
C LEU A 289 -10.40 -6.67 11.94
N ARG A 290 -10.89 -7.77 12.49
CA ARG A 290 -11.01 -9.05 11.78
C ARG A 290 -12.42 -9.16 11.23
N HIS A 291 -12.53 -9.42 9.94
CA HIS A 291 -13.79 -9.82 9.33
C HIS A 291 -13.79 -11.32 9.08
N THR A 292 -14.79 -12.04 9.55
CA THR A 292 -14.96 -13.48 9.32
C THR A 292 -16.44 -13.81 9.22
N ASN A 293 -16.86 -14.48 8.15
CA ASN A 293 -18.25 -14.93 7.94
C ASN A 293 -19.31 -13.82 8.13
N GLY A 294 -19.06 -12.61 7.60
CA GLY A 294 -19.97 -11.46 7.72
C GLY A 294 -19.94 -10.76 9.08
N GLY A 295 -19.12 -11.24 10.02
CA GLY A 295 -18.98 -10.70 11.36
C GLY A 295 -17.65 -9.95 11.56
N TRP A 296 -17.67 -8.93 12.43
CA TRP A 296 -16.49 -8.17 12.83
C TRP A 296 -16.06 -8.51 14.25
N THR A 297 -14.77 -8.76 14.44
CA THR A 297 -14.10 -8.78 15.76
C THR A 297 -13.10 -7.65 15.81
N CYS A 298 -13.16 -6.84 16.87
CA CYS A 298 -12.33 -5.64 17.01
C CYS A 298 -11.34 -5.84 18.15
N MET A 299 -10.07 -5.58 17.88
CA MET A 299 -9.01 -5.59 18.86
C MET A 299 -8.36 -4.23 18.95
N TRP A 300 -8.04 -3.83 20.17
CA TRP A 300 -7.58 -2.51 20.51
C TRP A 300 -6.17 -2.53 21.07
N GLY A 301 -5.31 -1.70 20.51
CA GLY A 301 -3.95 -1.53 20.97
C GLY A 301 -3.82 -0.66 22.20
N PRO A 302 -2.58 -0.49 22.69
CA PRO A 302 -2.33 0.35 23.83
C PRO A 302 -2.73 1.78 23.48
N ALA A 303 -3.48 2.43 24.38
CA ALA A 303 -3.62 3.87 24.35
C ALA A 303 -2.28 4.45 24.80
N ALA A 304 -1.49 4.95 23.86
CA ALA A 304 -0.28 5.68 24.18
C ALA A 304 -0.37 7.04 23.50
N GLY A 305 0.04 8.10 24.21
CA GLY A 305 0.16 9.45 23.64
C GLY A 305 1.17 9.57 22.51
N GLU A 306 1.85 8.47 22.20
CA GLU A 306 2.99 8.38 21.28
C GLU A 306 2.77 7.36 20.16
N ASN A 307 1.63 6.70 19.98
CA ASN A 307 1.47 5.76 18.85
C ASN A 307 0.76 6.42 17.67
N GLN A 308 1.27 6.31 16.45
CA GLN A 308 0.60 6.76 15.22
C GLN A 308 -0.21 5.64 14.54
N GLY A 309 -0.30 4.46 15.16
CA GLY A 309 -1.07 3.32 14.68
C GLY A 309 -0.39 2.53 13.58
N PHE A 310 -1.14 1.56 13.03
CA PHE A 310 -0.64 0.70 11.96
C PHE A 310 -0.66 1.46 10.63
N SER A 311 0.44 1.41 9.86
CA SER A 311 0.57 2.15 8.59
C SER A 311 0.60 1.28 7.35
N ASP A 312 0.97 0.02 7.50
CA ASP A 312 1.06 -0.96 6.41
C ASP A 312 0.93 -2.38 6.96
N ALA A 313 0.50 -3.31 6.12
CA ALA A 313 0.27 -4.69 6.49
C ALA A 313 0.37 -5.65 5.31
N GLU A 314 1.04 -6.78 5.53
CA GLU A 314 1.22 -7.81 4.52
C GLU A 314 0.99 -9.22 5.11
N PRO A 315 0.50 -10.19 4.32
CA PRO A 315 0.30 -11.55 4.80
C PRO A 315 1.64 -12.22 5.09
N ASP A 316 1.69 -13.06 6.13
CA ASP A 316 2.89 -13.84 6.43
C ASP A 316 3.02 -15.13 5.59
N GLY A 317 1.99 -15.47 4.82
CA GLY A 317 1.91 -16.68 4.00
C GLY A 317 1.61 -17.98 4.77
N ALA A 318 1.30 -17.89 6.06
CA ALA A 318 0.99 -19.01 6.96
C ALA A 318 -0.32 -18.79 7.75
N GLY A 319 -1.19 -17.89 7.28
CA GLY A 319 -2.46 -17.57 7.95
C GLY A 319 -2.32 -16.53 9.06
N GLY A 320 -1.21 -15.80 9.10
CA GLY A 320 -0.97 -14.61 9.91
C GLY A 320 -0.64 -13.37 9.07
N LEU A 321 -0.19 -12.31 9.74
CA LEU A 321 0.16 -11.05 9.08
C LEU A 321 1.30 -10.33 9.78
N TRP A 322 2.01 -9.52 9.01
CA TRP A 322 3.01 -8.55 9.47
C TRP A 322 2.46 -7.14 9.31
N THR A 323 2.81 -6.24 10.22
CA THR A 323 2.42 -4.83 10.16
C THR A 323 3.46 -3.93 10.79
N ILE A 324 3.51 -2.67 10.36
CA ILE A 324 4.35 -1.62 10.95
C ILE A 324 3.50 -0.83 11.94
N LEU A 325 3.99 -0.70 13.18
CA LEU A 325 3.44 0.24 14.15
C LEU A 325 4.37 1.45 14.25
N HIS A 326 3.89 2.62 13.86
CA HIS A 326 4.65 3.86 14.06
C HIS A 326 4.50 4.37 15.48
N THR A 327 5.62 4.72 16.08
CA THR A 327 5.67 5.53 17.29
C THR A 327 6.02 6.98 16.91
N LYS A 328 5.53 7.95 17.68
CA LYS A 328 5.59 9.41 17.46
C LYS A 328 7.04 9.90 17.44
N HIS A 329 7.94 9.11 17.99
CA HIS A 329 9.37 9.29 17.89
C HIS A 329 9.90 8.78 16.54
N VAL A 330 9.33 9.28 15.44
CA VAL A 330 9.89 9.12 14.08
C VAL A 330 11.38 9.50 14.06
N PHE A 331 11.79 10.38 14.99
CA PHE A 331 13.18 10.81 15.17
C PHE A 331 13.98 10.02 16.23
N ASP A 332 13.37 9.30 17.18
CA ASP A 332 14.10 8.50 18.18
C ASP A 332 14.21 7.01 17.80
N GLY A 333 13.64 6.63 16.65
CA GLY A 333 14.38 5.77 15.73
C GLY A 333 14.20 4.27 15.86
N LYS A 334 13.03 3.75 16.22
CA LYS A 334 12.76 2.31 16.06
C LYS A 334 11.34 2.09 15.56
N GLY A 335 11.20 1.93 14.24
CA GLY A 335 10.00 1.33 13.68
C GLY A 335 9.80 -0.06 14.29
N GLU A 336 8.62 -0.33 14.82
CA GLU A 336 8.28 -1.64 15.37
C GLU A 336 7.61 -2.48 14.29
N VAL A 337 8.08 -3.71 14.13
CA VAL A 337 7.40 -4.70 13.31
C VAL A 337 6.60 -5.60 14.23
N TRP A 338 5.32 -5.78 13.90
CA TRP A 338 4.41 -6.62 14.66
C TRP A 338 3.97 -7.79 13.80
N HIS A 339 3.91 -8.97 14.39
CA HIS A 339 3.46 -10.20 13.74
C HIS A 339 2.28 -10.78 14.49
N LEU A 340 1.20 -11.05 13.77
CA LEU A 340 0.08 -11.83 14.27
C LEU A 340 0.15 -13.22 13.67
N ALA A 341 0.41 -14.22 14.51
CA ALA A 341 0.32 -15.63 14.14
C ALA A 341 -0.42 -16.41 15.22
N GLU A 342 -1.28 -17.34 14.81
CA GLU A 342 -2.05 -18.21 15.73
C GLU A 342 -2.83 -17.41 16.80
N GLY A 343 -3.33 -16.24 16.43
CA GLY A 343 -4.07 -15.34 17.34
C GLY A 343 -3.20 -14.63 18.38
N ARG A 344 -1.87 -14.66 18.24
CA ARG A 344 -0.92 -14.00 19.14
C ARG A 344 -0.13 -12.92 18.42
N TRP A 345 -0.06 -11.76 19.06
CA TRP A 345 0.79 -10.67 18.63
C TRP A 345 2.19 -10.81 19.24
N THR A 346 3.20 -10.73 18.39
CA THR A 346 4.60 -10.56 18.78
C THR A 346 5.14 -9.27 18.22
N ARG A 347 6.15 -8.73 18.90
CA ARG A 347 6.89 -7.54 18.46
C ARG A 347 8.32 -7.94 18.19
N GLU A 348 8.82 -7.50 17.04
CA GLU A 348 10.19 -7.68 16.61
C GLU A 348 10.82 -6.34 16.26
N PHE A 349 12.15 -6.29 16.41
CA PHE A 349 12.97 -5.15 16.03
C PHE A 349 13.89 -5.58 14.89
N LEU A 350 14.10 -4.69 13.93
CA LEU A 350 15.00 -4.97 12.82
C LEU A 350 16.46 -4.86 13.30
N PRO A 351 17.34 -5.80 12.90
CA PRO A 351 18.74 -5.71 13.27
C PRO A 351 19.39 -4.52 12.58
N VAL A 352 20.04 -3.66 13.35
CA VAL A 352 20.84 -2.54 12.86
C VAL A 352 22.15 -2.48 13.66
N ALA A 353 23.28 -2.42 12.95
CA ALA A 353 24.59 -2.35 13.57
C ALA A 353 24.68 -1.14 14.53
N GLY A 354 25.22 -1.35 15.73
CA GLY A 354 25.36 -0.29 16.73
C GLY A 354 24.04 0.25 17.30
N GLY A 355 22.89 -0.38 17.00
CA GLY A 355 21.59 0.06 17.48
C GLY A 355 21.16 1.42 16.91
N LEU A 356 21.66 1.76 15.71
CA LEU A 356 21.34 3.03 15.07
C LEU A 356 19.82 3.19 14.85
N PRO A 357 19.31 4.44 14.94
CA PRO A 357 17.96 4.78 14.57
C PRO A 357 17.58 4.25 13.18
N TYR A 358 16.39 3.69 13.05
CA TYR A 358 15.81 3.32 11.76
C TYR A 358 14.31 3.58 11.71
N GLU A 359 13.82 3.74 10.50
CA GLU A 359 12.42 3.92 10.16
C GLU A 359 12.05 2.91 9.08
N ILE A 360 10.89 2.28 9.24
CA ILE A 360 10.33 1.35 8.27
C ILE A 360 9.26 2.10 7.52
N SER A 361 9.42 2.16 6.21
CA SER A 361 8.53 2.88 5.31
C SER A 361 7.48 1.97 4.70
N ASP A 362 7.80 0.70 4.50
CA ASP A 362 6.91 -0.25 3.82
C ASP A 362 7.25 -1.72 4.12
N LEU A 363 6.27 -2.59 3.97
CA LEU A 363 6.44 -4.03 3.88
C LEU A 363 6.14 -4.51 2.46
N ALA A 364 6.77 -5.62 2.06
CA ALA A 364 6.46 -6.26 0.80
C ALA A 364 6.64 -7.78 0.91
N VAL A 365 5.81 -8.52 0.17
CA VAL A 365 5.88 -9.98 0.14
C VAL A 365 6.29 -10.44 -1.25
N LEU A 366 7.42 -11.12 -1.34
CA LEU A 366 7.88 -11.77 -2.55
C LEU A 366 7.88 -13.29 -2.35
N GLY A 367 6.94 -13.97 -3.01
CA GLY A 367 6.67 -15.38 -2.76
C GLY A 367 6.13 -15.58 -1.35
N THR A 368 6.89 -16.27 -0.50
CA THR A 368 6.58 -16.45 0.93
C THR A 368 7.47 -15.63 1.85
N THR A 369 8.35 -14.81 1.29
CA THR A 369 9.34 -14.04 2.04
C THR A 369 8.87 -12.62 2.22
N VAL A 370 8.89 -12.16 3.47
CA VAL A 370 8.55 -10.78 3.84
C VAL A 370 9.82 -9.94 3.84
N TYR A 371 9.72 -8.74 3.29
CA TYR A 371 10.75 -7.73 3.27
C TYR A 371 10.24 -6.47 3.97
N ALA A 372 11.14 -5.79 4.67
CA ALA A 372 10.90 -4.47 5.23
C ALA A 372 11.83 -3.49 4.53
N LEU A 373 11.30 -2.36 4.10
CA LEU A 373 12.01 -1.31 3.40
C LEU A 373 12.02 -0.05 4.26
N GLY A 374 13.13 0.69 4.24
CA GLY A 374 13.17 1.94 4.96
C GLY A 374 14.53 2.62 4.96
N VAL A 375 14.84 3.27 6.08
CA VAL A 375 16.03 4.10 6.26
C VAL A 375 16.67 3.88 7.63
N ILE A 376 18.00 3.80 7.66
CA ILE A 376 18.84 3.83 8.86
C ILE A 376 19.48 5.22 8.93
N ARG A 377 19.55 5.82 10.13
CA ARG A 377 20.12 7.15 10.35
C ARG A 377 21.30 7.05 11.30
N ASP A 378 22.45 7.64 10.94
CA ASP A 378 23.58 7.75 11.87
C ASP A 378 23.42 8.97 12.80
N PRO A 379 24.20 9.05 13.90
CA PRO A 379 24.11 10.17 14.85
C PRO A 379 24.51 11.53 14.27
N ARG A 380 25.13 11.55 13.08
CA ARG A 380 25.52 12.77 12.35
C ARG A 380 24.46 13.18 11.32
N GLY A 381 23.35 12.45 11.24
CA GLY A 381 22.25 12.71 10.32
C GLY A 381 22.42 12.08 8.93
N ALA A 382 23.49 11.30 8.70
CA ALA A 382 23.63 10.56 7.44
C ALA A 382 22.55 9.48 7.34
N GLN A 383 21.95 9.34 6.16
CA GLN A 383 20.88 8.40 5.92
C GLN A 383 21.36 7.27 5.01
N PHE A 384 20.90 6.06 5.31
CA PHE A 384 21.17 4.86 4.55
C PHE A 384 19.86 4.18 4.23
N SER A 385 19.59 4.01 2.95
CA SER A 385 18.48 3.18 2.48
C SER A 385 18.75 1.74 2.86
N ALA A 386 17.73 1.02 3.33
CA ALA A 386 17.90 -0.29 3.93
C ALA A 386 16.79 -1.25 3.51
N LEU A 387 17.18 -2.50 3.29
CA LEU A 387 16.30 -3.62 3.01
C LEU A 387 16.59 -4.73 4.04
N TRP A 388 15.56 -5.09 4.79
CA TRP A 388 15.59 -6.26 5.66
C TRP A 388 14.76 -7.38 5.06
N ARG A 389 15.22 -8.61 5.27
CA ARG A 389 14.54 -9.84 4.86
C ARG A 389 14.23 -10.65 6.10
N LEU A 390 13.02 -11.17 6.20
CA LEU A 390 12.69 -12.16 7.22
C LEU A 390 13.26 -13.53 6.81
N SER A 391 14.21 -14.04 7.59
CA SER A 391 14.76 -15.38 7.46
C SER A 391 13.91 -16.34 8.28
N ARG A 392 13.32 -17.35 7.62
CA ARG A 392 12.51 -18.40 8.27
C ARG A 392 13.37 -19.52 8.82
#